data_AF-A0A8T5FRQ4-F1
#
_entry.id   AF-A0A8T5FRQ4-F1
#
_cell.length_a   1.000
_cell.length_b   1.000
_cell.length_c   1.000
_cell.angle_alpha   90.00
_cell.angle_beta   90.00
_cell.angle_gamma   90.00
#
_symmetry.space_group_name_H-M   'P 1'
#
loop_
_entity.id
_entity.type
_entity.pdbx_description
1 polymer ?
#
loop_
_entity_poly.entity_id
_entity_poly.type
_entity_poly.pdbx_seq_one_letter_code
_entity_poly.pdbx_strand_id
1 'polypeptide(L)'
;MKQKYQEYLKLNKNVLLGFLGSIIISAIAADYFADQADYLNSSFTLIIDYVVFFSIFGGLFYLDNRKKYVLENGQRDNTLLKSDLIKIISSLGIGEVVYTIVRWSLQYYLLLINYEPYMASIVSQLISTVVYMITLNLSVKLTKLYKDGN
;
A
#
# COMPACT_ATOMS: atom_id res chain seq x y z
N MET A 1 6.95 -21.02 15.77
CA MET A 1 7.25 -19.62 15.39
C MET A 1 6.58 -18.69 16.38
N LYS A 2 7.26 -17.65 16.88
CA LYS A 2 6.66 -16.67 17.81
C LYS A 2 5.43 -16.01 17.14
N GLN A 3 4.32 -15.83 17.89
CA GLN A 3 3.04 -15.26 17.42
C GLN A 3 3.21 -13.95 16.64
N LYS A 4 4.14 -13.10 17.08
CA LYS A 4 4.53 -11.83 16.45
C LYS A 4 5.01 -11.97 14.99
N TYR A 5 5.59 -13.11 14.63
CA TYR A 5 6.09 -13.38 13.28
C TYR A 5 4.96 -13.76 12.31
N GLN A 6 3.93 -14.45 12.82
CA GLN A 6 2.75 -14.80 12.03
C GLN A 6 1.90 -13.57 11.71
N GLU A 7 1.76 -12.64 12.65
CA GLU A 7 1.07 -11.36 12.44
C GLU A 7 1.79 -10.48 11.42
N TYR A 8 3.13 -10.42 11.48
CA TYR A 8 3.95 -9.72 10.50
C TYR A 8 3.80 -10.30 9.08
N LEU A 9 3.79 -11.62 8.94
CA LEU A 9 3.60 -12.28 7.64
C LEU A 9 2.21 -12.03 7.05
N LYS A 10 1.15 -12.04 7.89
CA LYS A 10 -0.21 -11.70 7.44
C LYS A 10 -0.31 -10.25 6.98
N LEU A 11 0.32 -9.32 7.70
CA LEU A 11 0.36 -7.91 7.32
C LEU A 11 1.03 -7.75 5.95
N ASN A 12 2.23 -8.28 5.76
CA ASN A 12 2.96 -8.19 4.49
C ASN A 12 2.20 -8.83 3.33
N LYS A 13 1.51 -9.96 3.57
CA LYS A 13 0.63 -10.59 2.58
C LYS A 13 -0.49 -9.64 2.16
N ASN A 14 -1.18 -9.00 3.11
CA ASN A 14 -2.30 -8.11 2.81
C ASN A 14 -1.84 -6.86 2.08
N VAL A 15 -0.67 -6.33 2.41
CA VAL A 15 -0.05 -5.22 1.67
C VAL A 15 0.27 -5.62 0.24
N LEU A 16 0.89 -6.79 0.01
CA LEU A 16 1.18 -7.28 -1.33
C LEU A 16 -0.09 -7.50 -2.16
N LEU A 17 -1.13 -8.09 -1.56
CA LEU A 17 -2.42 -8.27 -2.24
C LEU A 17 -3.11 -6.93 -2.56
N GLY A 18 -2.95 -5.94 -1.68
CA GLY A 18 -3.39 -4.56 -1.94
C GLY A 18 -2.74 -4.00 -3.20
N PHE A 19 -1.41 -4.08 -3.30
CA PHE A 19 -0.69 -3.61 -4.48
C PHE A 19 -1.07 -4.39 -5.75
N LEU A 20 -1.16 -5.73 -5.67
CA LEU A 20 -1.54 -6.54 -6.83
C LEU A 20 -2.94 -6.19 -7.33
N GLY A 21 -3.88 -5.95 -6.43
CA GLY A 21 -5.23 -5.55 -6.79
C GLY A 21 -5.31 -4.14 -7.38
N SER A 22 -4.42 -3.23 -6.99
CA SER A 22 -4.44 -1.86 -7.48
C SER A 22 -3.77 -1.67 -8.84
N ILE A 23 -2.84 -2.55 -9.26
CA ILE A 23 -2.13 -2.47 -10.56
C ILE A 23 -3.09 -2.33 -11.75
N ILE A 24 -4.15 -3.13 -11.80
CA ILE A 24 -5.06 -3.13 -12.96
C ILE A 24 -5.86 -1.82 -13.00
N ILE A 25 -6.38 -1.39 -11.85
CA ILE A 25 -7.22 -0.19 -11.77
C ILE A 25 -6.39 1.07 -11.98
N SER A 26 -5.17 1.12 -11.45
CA SER A 26 -4.25 2.24 -11.67
C SER A 26 -3.78 2.33 -13.13
N ALA A 27 -3.65 1.19 -13.83
CA ALA A 27 -3.31 1.19 -15.25
C ALA A 27 -4.48 1.70 -16.11
N ILE A 28 -5.71 1.29 -15.81
CA ILE A 28 -6.92 1.83 -16.44
C ILE A 28 -7.06 3.33 -16.17
N ALA A 29 -6.77 3.77 -14.94
CA ALA A 29 -6.79 5.19 -14.59
C ALA A 29 -5.77 6.00 -15.38
N ALA A 30 -4.54 5.51 -15.51
CA ALA A 30 -3.50 6.18 -16.28
C ALA A 30 -3.89 6.34 -17.75
N ASP A 31 -4.51 5.32 -18.33
CA ASP A 31 -5.03 5.37 -19.70
C ASP A 31 -6.20 6.36 -19.83
N TYR A 32 -7.12 6.36 -18.87
CA TYR A 32 -8.24 7.31 -18.81
C TYR A 32 -7.77 8.78 -18.72
N PHE A 33 -6.65 9.04 -18.06
CA PHE A 33 -6.06 10.37 -17.95
C PHE A 33 -4.99 10.68 -19.01
N ALA A 34 -4.91 9.90 -20.10
CA ALA A 34 -3.89 10.07 -21.13
C ALA A 34 -3.88 11.47 -21.78
N ASP A 35 -5.05 12.09 -21.92
CA ASP A 35 -5.19 13.43 -22.52
C ASP A 35 -4.82 14.57 -21.55
N GLN A 36 -4.53 14.26 -20.29
CA GLN A 36 -4.12 15.24 -19.29
C GLN A 36 -2.61 15.46 -19.35
N ALA A 37 -2.14 16.58 -18.81
CA ALA A 37 -0.70 16.80 -18.64
C ALA A 37 -0.06 15.66 -17.82
N ASP A 38 1.15 15.24 -18.17
CA ASP A 38 1.81 14.07 -17.60
C ASP A 38 1.88 14.09 -16.05
N TYR A 39 2.11 15.27 -15.48
CA TYR A 39 2.16 15.44 -14.02
C TYR A 39 0.76 15.28 -13.37
N LEU A 40 -0.31 15.67 -14.06
CA LEU A 40 -1.69 15.45 -13.63
C LEU A 40 -2.06 13.97 -13.75
N ASN A 41 -1.71 13.33 -14.87
CA ASN A 41 -1.90 11.90 -15.07
C ASN A 41 -1.23 11.10 -13.93
N SER A 42 0.05 11.36 -13.67
CA SER A 42 0.80 10.70 -12.61
C SER A 42 0.15 10.91 -11.23
N SER A 43 -0.28 12.14 -10.94
CA SER A 43 -0.92 12.48 -9.66
C SER A 43 -2.28 11.80 -9.47
N PHE A 44 -3.17 11.85 -10.47
CA PHE A 44 -4.50 11.23 -10.38
C PHE A 44 -4.42 9.70 -10.36
N THR A 45 -3.50 9.13 -11.15
CA THR A 45 -3.23 7.69 -11.12
C THR A 45 -2.80 7.24 -9.74
N LEU A 46 -1.88 7.97 -9.10
CA LEU A 46 -1.41 7.66 -7.75
C LEU A 46 -2.52 7.78 -6.69
N ILE A 47 -3.39 8.78 -6.81
CA ILE A 47 -4.54 8.93 -5.91
C ILE A 47 -5.48 7.71 -6.03
N ILE A 48 -5.79 7.30 -7.26
CA ILE A 48 -6.65 6.13 -7.49
C ILE A 48 -5.97 4.85 -7.00
N ASP A 49 -4.68 4.69 -7.27
CA ASP A 49 -3.88 3.57 -6.76
C ASP A 49 -4.00 3.47 -5.23
N TYR A 50 -3.84 4.58 -4.51
CA TYR A 50 -4.01 4.59 -3.06
C TYR A 50 -5.42 4.24 -2.61
N VAL A 51 -6.45 4.79 -3.25
CA VAL A 51 -7.85 4.48 -2.91
C VAL A 51 -8.11 2.99 -3.02
N VAL A 52 -7.66 2.36 -4.11
CA VAL A 52 -7.86 0.93 -4.35
C VAL A 52 -7.01 0.10 -3.38
N PHE A 53 -5.73 0.44 -3.24
CA PHE A 53 -4.80 -0.21 -2.33
C PHE A 53 -5.35 -0.25 -0.90
N PHE A 54 -5.70 0.91 -0.33
CA PHE A 54 -6.20 1.00 1.05
C PHE A 54 -7.55 0.33 1.22
N SER A 55 -8.40 0.32 0.19
CA SER A 55 -9.69 -0.39 0.24
C SER A 55 -9.48 -1.91 0.32
N ILE A 56 -8.62 -2.47 -0.53
CA ILE A 56 -8.32 -3.91 -0.54
C ILE A 56 -7.57 -4.30 0.74
N PHE A 57 -6.54 -3.55 1.10
CA PHE A 57 -5.75 -3.78 2.31
C PHE A 57 -6.65 -3.75 3.56
N GLY A 58 -7.46 -2.71 3.71
CA GLY A 58 -8.36 -2.55 4.86
C GLY A 58 -9.41 -3.66 4.94
N GLY A 59 -9.95 -4.09 3.80
CA GLY A 59 -10.87 -5.22 3.70
C GLY A 59 -10.23 -6.54 4.15
N LEU A 60 -9.04 -6.87 3.61
CA LEU A 60 -8.30 -8.08 3.99
C LEU A 60 -7.88 -8.06 5.45
N PHE A 61 -7.38 -6.92 5.94
CA PHE A 61 -7.01 -6.74 7.34
C PHE A 61 -8.19 -6.97 8.28
N TYR A 62 -9.37 -6.46 7.93
CA TYR A 62 -10.59 -6.71 8.69
C TYR A 62 -10.96 -8.20 8.68
N LEU A 63 -10.95 -8.85 7.51
CA LEU A 63 -11.31 -10.28 7.40
C LEU A 63 -10.41 -11.17 8.24
N ASP A 64 -9.11 -10.90 8.25
CA ASP A 64 -8.12 -11.66 9.04
C ASP A 64 -8.27 -11.48 10.55
N ASN A 65 -8.79 -10.34 10.99
CA ASN A 65 -8.89 -9.96 12.40
C ASN A 65 -10.34 -9.84 12.89
N ARG A 66 -11.33 -10.26 12.09
CA ARG A 66 -12.76 -9.97 12.32
C ARG A 66 -13.24 -10.27 13.73
N LYS A 67 -12.77 -11.38 14.32
CA LYS A 67 -13.17 -11.84 15.66
C LYS A 67 -12.77 -10.85 16.77
N LYS A 68 -11.70 -10.07 16.55
CA LYS A 68 -11.23 -9.05 17.48
C LYS A 68 -12.19 -7.86 17.59
N TYR A 69 -12.96 -7.60 16.54
CA TYR A 69 -13.78 -6.40 16.43
C TYR A 69 -15.28 -6.67 16.64
N VAL A 70 -15.64 -7.84 17.17
CA VAL A 70 -17.03 -8.16 17.55
C VAL A 70 -17.16 -7.96 19.05
N LEU A 71 -18.04 -7.06 19.48
CA LEU A 71 -18.39 -6.80 20.87
C LEU A 71 -19.22 -7.96 21.44
N GLU A 72 -19.33 -8.03 22.77
CA GLU A 72 -20.12 -9.06 23.47
C GLU A 72 -21.60 -9.08 23.04
N ASN A 73 -22.13 -7.92 22.62
CA ASN A 73 -23.50 -7.79 22.10
C ASN A 73 -23.63 -8.14 20.59
N GLY A 74 -22.56 -8.66 19.96
CA GLY A 74 -22.51 -9.03 18.55
C GLY A 74 -22.32 -7.85 17.57
N GLN A 75 -22.24 -6.61 18.06
CA GLN A 75 -22.01 -5.43 17.22
C GLN A 75 -20.52 -5.28 16.89
N ARG A 76 -20.23 -4.59 15.77
CA ARG A 76 -18.85 -4.33 15.34
C ARG A 76 -18.28 -3.11 16.05
N ASP A 77 -17.13 -3.27 16.71
CA ASP A 77 -16.33 -2.18 17.25
C ASP A 77 -15.57 -1.47 16.11
N ASN A 78 -16.27 -0.55 15.44
CA ASN A 78 -15.69 0.28 14.38
C ASN A 78 -14.62 1.25 14.88
N THR A 79 -14.70 1.66 16.15
CA THR A 79 -13.75 2.59 16.76
C THR A 79 -12.40 1.92 16.93
N LEU A 80 -12.39 0.71 17.49
CA LEU A 80 -11.18 -0.09 17.63
C LEU A 80 -10.56 -0.45 16.27
N LEU A 81 -11.38 -0.91 15.33
CA LEU A 81 -10.90 -1.24 13.98
C LEU A 81 -10.27 -0.03 13.28
N LYS A 82 -10.92 1.14 13.33
CA LYS A 82 -10.40 2.37 12.73
C LYS A 82 -9.09 2.79 13.40
N SER A 83 -9.02 2.70 14.73
CA SER A 83 -7.80 3.01 15.49
C SER A 83 -6.63 2.10 15.08
N ASP A 84 -6.88 0.79 14.97
CA ASP A 84 -5.84 -0.18 14.60
C ASP A 84 -5.39 -0.02 13.14
N LEU A 85 -6.31 0.24 12.21
CA LEU A 85 -5.96 0.55 10.83
C LEU A 85 -5.08 1.80 10.73
N ILE A 86 -5.42 2.88 11.44
CA ILE A 86 -4.61 4.11 11.46
C ILE A 86 -3.22 3.81 12.01
N LYS A 87 -3.10 3.10 13.14
CA LYS A 87 -1.79 2.74 13.72
C LYS A 87 -0.92 1.94 12.73
N ILE A 88 -1.52 1.00 12.02
CA ILE A 88 -0.80 0.18 11.05
C ILE A 88 -0.33 1.02 9.87
N ILE A 89 -1.20 1.81 9.26
CA ILE A 89 -0.82 2.70 8.15
C ILE A 89 0.26 3.70 8.61
N SER A 90 0.13 4.28 9.79
CA SER A 90 1.16 5.14 10.38
C SER A 90 2.50 4.40 10.59
N SER A 91 2.47 3.12 10.98
CA SER A 91 3.68 2.31 11.14
C SER A 91 4.40 2.02 9.81
N LEU A 92 3.66 2.00 8.69
CA LEU A 92 4.21 1.87 7.35
C LEU A 92 4.78 3.19 6.82
N GLY A 93 4.67 4.29 7.56
CA GLY A 93 4.85 5.66 7.08
C GLY A 93 6.11 5.94 6.27
N ILE A 94 7.28 5.42 6.67
CA ILE A 94 8.52 5.61 5.89
C ILE A 94 8.42 4.92 4.53
N GLY A 95 7.88 3.69 4.50
CA GLY A 95 7.63 2.97 3.25
C GLY A 95 6.70 3.75 2.34
N GLU A 96 5.57 4.23 2.88
CA GLU A 96 4.55 4.97 2.11
C GLU A 96 5.11 6.26 1.49
N VAL A 97 5.91 7.03 2.24
CA VAL A 97 6.54 8.25 1.72
C VAL A 97 7.50 7.91 0.57
N VAL A 98 8.35 6.89 0.76
CA VAL A 98 9.28 6.46 -0.29
C VAL A 98 8.52 5.95 -1.51
N TYR A 99 7.47 5.15 -1.31
CA TYR A 99 6.63 4.66 -2.40
C TYR A 99 5.99 5.81 -3.18
N THR A 100 5.38 6.78 -2.50
CA THR A 100 4.76 7.96 -3.12
C THR A 100 5.74 8.65 -4.05
N ILE A 101 6.95 8.96 -3.56
CA ILE A 101 7.95 9.70 -4.32
C ILE A 101 8.42 8.89 -5.53
N VAL A 102 8.77 7.62 -5.32
CA VAL A 102 9.30 6.75 -6.39
C VAL A 102 8.24 6.48 -7.44
N ARG A 103 7.01 6.14 -7.02
CA ARG A 103 5.87 5.83 -7.90
C ARG A 103 5.49 7.01 -8.78
N TRP A 104 5.37 8.19 -8.18
CA TRP A 104 5.02 9.41 -8.89
C TRP A 104 6.12 9.81 -9.88
N SER A 105 7.37 9.80 -9.43
CA SER A 105 8.53 10.21 -10.23
C SER A 105 8.75 9.28 -11.42
N LEU A 106 8.63 7.96 -11.21
CA LEU A 106 8.78 6.98 -12.30
C LEU A 106 7.67 7.10 -13.33
N GLN A 107 6.40 7.20 -12.91
CA GLN A 107 5.30 7.33 -13.87
C GLN A 107 5.42 8.61 -14.66
N TYR A 108 5.68 9.73 -13.98
CA TYR A 108 5.88 11.02 -14.63
C TYR A 108 7.04 10.97 -15.64
N TYR A 109 8.18 10.38 -15.25
CA TYR A 109 9.31 10.20 -16.14
C TYR A 109 8.99 9.33 -17.36
N LEU A 110 8.28 8.22 -17.17
CA LEU A 110 7.87 7.34 -18.28
C LEU A 110 6.92 8.04 -19.25
N LEU A 111 5.98 8.83 -18.74
CA LEU A 111 5.09 9.63 -19.59
C LEU A 111 5.86 10.69 -20.39
N LEU A 112 6.84 11.38 -19.78
CA LEU A 112 7.68 12.38 -20.47
C LEU A 112 8.48 11.80 -21.66
N ILE A 113 8.83 10.52 -21.62
CA ILE A 113 9.50 9.82 -22.73
C ILE A 113 8.51 9.18 -23.71
N ASN A 114 7.23 9.56 -23.65
CA ASN A 114 6.12 9.08 -24.48
C ASN A 114 5.85 7.57 -24.36
N TYR A 115 6.05 7.01 -23.16
CA TYR A 115 5.63 5.64 -22.87
C TYR A 115 4.10 5.58 -22.75
N GLU A 116 3.48 4.49 -23.20
CA GLU A 116 2.02 4.33 -23.10
C GLU A 116 1.56 4.46 -21.63
N PRO A 117 0.54 5.27 -21.31
CA PRO A 117 0.16 5.56 -19.92
C PRO A 117 -0.19 4.31 -19.10
N TYR A 118 -0.90 3.36 -19.71
CA TYR A 118 -1.18 2.06 -19.10
C TYR A 118 0.11 1.32 -18.68
N MET A 119 1.08 1.22 -19.59
CA MET A 119 2.36 0.55 -19.32
C MET A 119 3.24 1.35 -18.35
N ALA A 120 3.22 2.68 -18.45
CA ALA A 120 3.93 3.57 -17.53
C ALA A 120 3.45 3.32 -16.09
N SER A 121 2.14 3.21 -15.88
CA SER A 121 1.56 2.90 -14.58
C SER A 121 2.02 1.54 -14.04
N ILE A 122 1.92 0.46 -14.85
CA ILE A 122 2.32 -0.89 -14.43
C ILE A 122 3.80 -0.94 -14.04
N VAL A 123 4.70 -0.45 -14.91
CA VAL A 123 6.15 -0.53 -14.68
C VAL A 123 6.55 0.26 -13.44
N SER A 124 6.05 1.49 -13.32
CA SER A 124 6.27 2.32 -12.13
C SER A 124 5.83 1.62 -10.86
N GLN A 125 4.65 1.00 -10.88
CA GLN A 125 4.05 0.35 -9.72
C GLN A 125 4.88 -0.84 -9.28
N LEU A 126 5.26 -1.71 -10.21
CA LEU A 126 6.08 -2.89 -9.93
C LEU A 126 7.43 -2.49 -9.30
N ILE A 127 8.12 -1.51 -9.90
CA ILE A 127 9.41 -1.03 -9.37
C ILE A 127 9.21 -0.42 -7.97
N SER A 128 8.19 0.42 -7.80
CA SER A 128 7.92 1.10 -6.53
C SER A 128 7.54 0.12 -5.42
N THR A 129 6.77 -0.92 -5.74
CA THR A 129 6.43 -1.99 -4.77
C THR A 129 7.68 -2.75 -4.33
N VAL A 130 8.63 -3.03 -5.24
CA VAL A 130 9.92 -3.65 -4.85
C VAL A 130 10.69 -2.73 -3.91
N VAL A 131 10.83 -1.44 -4.26
CA VAL A 131 11.51 -0.45 -3.41
C VAL A 131 10.82 -0.33 -2.05
N TYR A 132 9.49 -0.31 -2.02
CA TYR A 132 8.70 -0.28 -0.79
C TYR A 132 8.98 -1.47 0.12
N MET A 133 8.99 -2.69 -0.43
CA MET A 133 9.28 -3.89 0.35
C MET A 133 10.71 -3.90 0.91
N ILE A 134 11.68 -3.36 0.17
CA ILE A 134 13.05 -3.17 0.67
C ILE A 134 13.05 -2.16 1.83
N THR A 135 12.43 -1.00 1.63
CA THR A 135 12.32 0.05 2.65
C THR A 135 11.66 -0.46 3.92
N LEU A 136 10.53 -1.16 3.82
CA LEU A 136 9.85 -1.73 4.99
C LEU A 136 10.75 -2.69 5.77
N ASN A 137 11.42 -3.62 5.09
CA ASN A 137 12.29 -4.58 5.76
C ASN A 137 13.51 -3.90 6.42
N LEU A 138 14.06 -2.85 5.78
CA LEU A 138 15.13 -2.05 6.38
C LEU A 138 14.65 -1.25 7.59
N SER A 139 13.48 -0.61 7.51
CA SER A 139 12.89 0.14 8.62
C SER A 139 12.66 -0.75 9.84
N VAL A 140 12.15 -1.97 9.64
CA VAL A 140 11.96 -2.94 10.74
C VAL A 140 13.30 -3.36 11.36
N LYS A 141 14.34 -3.55 10.53
CA LYS A 141 15.69 -3.92 11.00
C LYS A 141 16.37 -2.78 11.78
N LEU A 142 16.25 -1.55 11.30
CA LEU A 142 16.88 -0.36 11.90
C LEU A 142 16.20 0.07 13.20
N THR A 143 14.87 0.03 13.24
CA THR A 143 14.09 0.40 14.43
C THR A 143 14.18 -0.62 15.55
N LYS A 144 14.82 -1.78 15.34
CA LYS A 144 14.91 -2.88 16.32
C LYS A 144 13.54 -3.21 16.92
N LEU A 145 12.45 -3.04 16.16
CA LEU A 145 11.06 -3.24 16.65
C LEU A 145 10.82 -4.67 17.19
N TYR A 146 11.77 -5.59 16.95
CA TYR A 146 11.80 -6.99 17.37
C TYR A 146 13.07 -7.40 18.13
N LYS A 147 13.84 -6.48 18.72
CA LYS A 147 14.81 -6.92 19.75
C LYS A 147 14.00 -7.37 20.97
N ASP A 148 13.97 -8.68 21.19
CA ASP A 148 13.69 -9.25 22.51
C ASP A 148 14.56 -8.49 23.51
N GLY A 149 13.94 -8.01 24.60
CA GLY A 149 14.67 -7.40 25.70
C GLY A 149 15.75 -8.35 26.17
N ASN A 150 17.00 -7.91 26.09
CA ASN A 150 18.08 -8.35 26.94
C ASN A 150 18.35 -7.21 27.91
#